data_AF-A0A957SLV9-F1
#
_entry.id   AF-A0A957SLV9-F1
#
_cell.length_a   1.000
_cell.length_b   1.000
_cell.length_c   1.000
_cell.angle_alpha   90.00
_cell.angle_beta   90.00
_cell.angle_gamma   90.00
#
_symmetry.space_group_name_H-M   'P 1'
#
loop_
_entity.id
_entity.type
_entity.pdbx_description
1 polymer ?
#
loop_
_entity_poly.entity_id
_entity_poly.type
_entity_poly.pdbx_seq_one_letter_code
_entity_poly.pdbx_strand_id
1 'polypeptide(L)' 'MQNIAICGSMTFIEQMRALCNELEAKGHRVFLPQDDEFDYQMRNAEEQIARKQKYIDDHLTKIRM' A
#
# COMPACT_ATOMS: atom_id res chain seq x y z
N MET A 1 -10.57 -23.90 4.30
CA MET A 1 -10.39 -22.82 3.32
C MET A 1 -11.02 -21.55 3.88
N GLN A 2 -10.21 -20.52 4.15
CA GLN A 2 -10.66 -19.24 4.71
C GLN A 2 -10.27 -18.10 3.75
N ASN A 3 -11.07 -17.03 3.75
CA ASN A 3 -10.78 -15.82 2.98
C ASN A 3 -9.94 -14.87 3.84
N ILE A 4 -8.78 -14.46 3.35
CA ILE A 4 -7.85 -13.58 4.06
C ILE A 4 -7.61 -12.33 3.20
N ALA A 5 -7.85 -11.15 3.75
CA ALA A 5 -7.50 -9.89 3.12
C ALA A 5 -6.23 -9.34 3.76
N ILE A 6 -5.24 -8.96 2.95
CA ILE A 6 -3.99 -8.37 3.43
C ILE A 6 -3.96 -6.90 3.01
N CYS A 7 -4.09 -6.00 3.97
CA CYS A 7 -3.98 -4.56 3.74
C CYS A 7 -2.53 -4.12 3.90
N GLY A 8 -1.99 -3.44 2.88
CA GLY A 8 -0.57 -3.08 2.80
C GLY A 8 -0.27 -1.60 3.00
N SER A 9 0.86 -1.33 3.64
CA SER A 9 1.58 -0.06 3.49
C SER A 9 2.54 -0.16 2.30
N MET A 10 2.69 0.91 1.52
CA MET A 10 3.51 0.96 0.30
C MET A 10 4.94 0.43 0.47
N THR A 11 5.47 0.42 1.70
CA THR A 11 6.88 0.09 2.01
C THR A 11 7.22 -1.41 2.00
N PHE A 12 6.24 -2.32 2.06
CA PHE A 12 6.52 -3.76 2.28
C PHE A 12 5.87 -4.70 1.26
N ILE A 13 5.70 -4.24 0.02
CA ILE A 13 4.96 -4.97 -1.02
C ILE A 13 5.57 -6.34 -1.35
N GLU A 14 6.91 -6.47 -1.32
CA GLU A 14 7.58 -7.74 -1.60
C GLU A 14 7.33 -8.78 -0.49
N GLN A 15 7.41 -8.35 0.78
CA GLN A 15 7.12 -9.21 1.93
C GLN A 15 5.65 -9.61 1.96
N MET A 16 4.75 -8.72 1.55
CA MET A 16 3.32 -9.04 1.41
C MET A 16 3.08 -10.09 0.33
N ARG A 17 3.72 -9.99 -0.84
CA ARG A 17 3.60 -11.00 -1.90
C ARG A 17 4.12 -12.36 -1.45
N ALA A 18 5.26 -12.39 -0.73
CA ALA A 18 5.79 -13.62 -0.16
C ALA A 18 4.80 -14.28 0.80
N LEU A 19 4.21 -13.49 1.71
CA LEU A 19 3.18 -13.97 2.65
C LEU A 19 1.92 -14.48 1.94
N CYS A 20 1.50 -13.82 0.85
CA CYS A 20 0.36 -14.27 0.06
C CYS A 20 0.60 -15.67 -0.52
N ASN A 21 1.77 -15.89 -1.12
CA ASN A 21 2.14 -17.18 -1.68
C ASN A 21 2.13 -18.30 -0.61
N GLU A 22 2.61 -18.01 0.60
CA GLU A 22 2.57 -18.97 1.71
C GLU A 22 1.15 -19.32 2.16
N LEU A 23 0.25 -18.33 2.20
CA LEU A 23 -1.13 -18.52 2.61
C LEU A 23 -1.95 -19.26 1.54
N GLU A 24 -1.70 -18.97 0.26
CA GLU A 24 -2.30 -19.70 -0.86
C GLU A 24 -1.82 -21.16 -0.89
N ALA A 25 -0.52 -21.41 -0.65
CA ALA A 25 0.02 -22.77 -0.53
C ALA A 25 -0.62 -23.58 0.61
N LYS A 26 -1.10 -22.92 1.66
CA LYS A 26 -1.87 -23.53 2.76
C LYS A 26 -3.37 -23.71 2.45
N GLY A 27 -3.80 -23.39 1.23
CA GLY A 27 -5.19 -23.54 0.78
C GLY A 27 -6.12 -22.43 1.26
N HIS A 28 -5.59 -21.24 1.56
CA HIS A 28 -6.39 -20.05 1.79
C HIS A 28 -6.60 -19.26 0.51
N ARG A 29 -7.70 -18.52 0.43
CA ARG A 29 -7.95 -17.58 -0.66
C ARG A 29 -7.56 -16.19 -0.18
N VAL A 30 -6.54 -15.60 -0.79
CA VAL A 30 -5.96 -14.32 -0.35
C VAL A 30 -6.39 -13.20 -1.29
N PHE A 31 -6.74 -12.05 -0.71
CA PHE A 31 -7.08 -10.83 -1.45
C PHE A 31 -6.02 -9.77 -1.16
N LEU A 32 -5.29 -9.37 -2.20
CA LEU A 32 -4.41 -8.21 -2.23
C LEU A 32 -5.16 -7.04 -2.89
N PRO A 33 -5.00 -5.80 -2.38
CA PRO A 33 -5.37 -4.62 -3.15
C PRO A 33 -4.62 -4.65 -4.48
N GLN A 34 -5.34 -4.46 -5.59
CA GLN A 34 -4.75 -4.52 -6.93
C GLN A 34 -3.69 -3.42 -7.12
N ASP A 35 -2.66 -3.74 -7.91
CA ASP A 35 -1.52 -2.86 -8.18
C ASP A 35 -1.90 -1.55 -8.88
N ASP A 36 -3.12 -1.49 -9.41
CA ASP A 36 -3.65 -0.42 -10.26
C ASP A 36 -4.25 0.75 -9.47
N GLU A 37 -4.61 0.57 -8.20
CA GLU A 37 -5.12 1.67 -7.35
C GLU A 37 -4.05 2.34 -6.49
N PHE A 38 -2.91 1.68 -6.29
CA PHE A 38 -1.76 2.23 -5.60
C PHE A 38 -0.63 2.31 -6.58
N ASP A 39 -0.24 3.52 -6.96
CA ASP A 39 0.95 3.81 -7.76
C ASP A 39 2.21 3.39 -6.98
N TYR A 40 2.45 2.08 -6.88
CA TYR A 40 3.56 1.44 -6.16
C TYR A 40 4.91 1.74 -6.84
N GLN A 41 4.89 2.40 -7.99
CA GLN A 41 6.04 2.62 -8.86
C GLN A 41 6.49 4.09 -8.94
N MET A 42 6.18 4.94 -7.96
CA MET A 42 6.99 6.15 -7.77
C MET A 42 8.39 5.75 -7.27
N ARG A 43 9.23 5.27 -8.20
CA ARG A 43 10.64 4.92 -8.00
C ARG A 43 11.50 6.13 -7.64
N ASN A 44 10.95 7.33 -7.78
CA ASN A 44 11.60 8.57 -7.38
C ASN A 44 11.20 8.96 -5.95
N ALA A 45 12.16 8.88 -5.03
CA ALA A 45 11.97 9.28 -3.64
C ALA A 45 11.57 10.77 -3.52
N GLU A 46 12.05 11.63 -4.41
CA GLU A 46 11.74 13.06 -4.38
C GLU A 46 10.26 13.33 -4.68
N GLU A 47 9.68 12.62 -5.66
CA GLU A 47 8.26 12.72 -6.00
C GLU A 47 7.36 12.24 -4.85
N GLN A 48 7.77 11.16 -4.16
CA GLN A 48 7.04 10.69 -2.98
C GLN A 48 7.09 11.71 -1.83
N ILE A 49 8.25 12.32 -1.59
CA ILE A 49 8.40 13.35 -0.55
C ILE A 49 7.53 14.56 -0.91
N ALA A 50 7.61 15.05 -2.15
CA ALA A 50 6.81 16.20 -2.61
C ALA A 50 5.31 15.95 -2.47
N ARG A 51 4.82 14.75 -2.81
CA ARG A 51 3.41 14.38 -2.66
C ARG A 51 2.97 14.32 -1.20
N LYS A 52 3.81 13.75 -0.32
CA LYS A 52 3.54 13.71 1.13
C LYS A 52 3.54 15.11 1.74
N GLN A 53 4.49 15.96 1.34
CA GLN A 53 4.57 17.36 1.75
C GLN A 53 3.27 18.10 1.40
N LYS A 54 2.83 18.00 0.14
CA LYS A 54 1.58 18.60 -0.33
C LYS A 54 0.36 18.12 0.47
N TYR A 55 0.27 16.82 0.73
CA TYR A 55 -0.84 16.28 1.54
C TYR A 55 -0.85 16.87 2.95
N ILE A 56 0.32 17.00 3.59
CA ILE A 56 0.45 17.61 4.92
C ILE A 56 0.02 19.07 4.88
N ASP A 57 0.50 19.83 3.90
CA ASP A 57 0.19 21.26 3.75
C ASP A 57 -1.32 21.49 3.52
N ASP A 58 -1.94 20.70 2.65
CA ASP A 58 -3.39 20.74 2.40
C ASP A 58 -4.17 20.42 3.68
N HIS A 59 -3.71 19.46 4.47
CA HIS A 59 -4.36 19.08 5.74
C HIS A 59 -4.21 20.16 6.81
N LEU A 60 -3.02 20.73 6.97
CA LEU A 60 -2.77 21.82 7.91
C LEU A 60 -3.57 23.07 7.56
N THR A 61 -3.73 23.35 6.26
CA THR A 61 -4.58 24.45 5.79
C THR A 61 -6.03 24.29 6.23
N LYS A 62 -6.59 23.07 6.13
CA LYS A 62 -7.95 22.77 6.59
C LYS A 62 -8.14 22.91 8.11
N ILE A 63 -7.10 22.66 8.90
CA ILE A 63 -7.15 22.77 10.36
C ILE A 63 -7.05 24.24 10.81
N ARG A 64 -6.36 25.08 10.03
CA ARG A 64 -6.14 26.50 10.35
C ARG A 64 -7.31 27.41 9.95
N MET A 65 -8.26 26.89 9.17
CA MET A 65 -9.52 27.55 8.81
C MET A 65 -10.64 27.12 9.76
#